data_AF-A0A6B2JNV8-F1
#
_entry.id   AF-A0A6B2JNV8-F1
#
_cell.length_a   1.000
_cell.length_b   1.000
_cell.length_c   1.000
_cell.angle_alpha   90.00
_cell.angle_beta   90.00
_cell.angle_gamma   90.00
#
_symmetry.space_group_name_H-M   'P 1'
#
loop_
_entity.id
_entity.type
_entity.pdbx_description
1 polymer ?
#
loop_
_entity_poly.entity_id
_entity_poly.type
_entity_poly.pdbx_seq_one_letter_code
_entity_poly.pdbx_strand_id
1 'polypeptide(L)'
;MEEDSVIDAEGETVFATGGELHTLEGHPVEVADPGMPQLDFSTYPNQIFWLIITLLVIYFVLSRIALPRIGSVLAERAGTITKDLASAEELKAKAKEAEASYEKALADARAEAGRIAEETRAEIQAELDAQLAKADAEIAARTAESRKELEVIRAEADAAAAEVARETAREIVATFGAGADPGKVDAAVDARTKG
;
A
#
# COMPACT_ATOMS: atom_id res chain seq x y z
N MET A 1 -73.03 -85.95 -20.80
CA MET A 1 -74.26 -86.74 -20.94
C MET A 1 -75.37 -85.73 -20.75
N GLU A 2 -76.24 -85.62 -21.75
CA GLU A 2 -77.42 -84.74 -21.71
C GLU A 2 -78.12 -84.83 -20.35
N GLU A 3 -78.39 -83.69 -19.72
CA GLU A 3 -79.43 -83.62 -18.69
C GLU A 3 -80.48 -82.62 -19.16
N ASP A 4 -81.36 -83.19 -19.96
CA ASP A 4 -82.82 -83.05 -19.98
C ASP A 4 -83.43 -81.80 -19.33
N SER A 5 -83.99 -80.97 -20.21
CA SER A 5 -85.08 -80.05 -19.90
C SER A 5 -86.31 -80.83 -19.44
N VAL A 6 -86.72 -80.66 -18.18
CA VAL A 6 -88.01 -81.14 -17.69
C VAL A 6 -89.00 -79.96 -17.63
N ILE A 7 -90.12 -80.15 -18.32
CA ILE A 7 -91.25 -79.22 -18.46
C ILE A 7 -92.19 -79.44 -17.28
N ASP A 8 -92.51 -78.39 -16.52
CA ASP A 8 -93.57 -78.45 -15.50
C ASP A 8 -94.95 -78.29 -16.18
N ALA A 9 -96.02 -78.70 -15.49
CA ALA A 9 -97.40 -78.84 -15.96
C ALA A 9 -98.06 -77.57 -16.54
N GLU A 10 -97.33 -76.45 -16.59
CA GLU A 10 -97.73 -75.15 -17.15
C GLU A 10 -96.92 -74.76 -18.41
N GLY A 11 -96.08 -75.65 -18.96
CA GLY A 11 -95.45 -75.46 -20.27
C GLY A 11 -94.25 -74.50 -20.30
N GLU A 12 -93.67 -74.18 -19.14
CA GLU A 12 -92.50 -73.30 -19.01
C GLU A 12 -91.25 -74.08 -18.58
N THR A 13 -90.12 -73.84 -19.26
CA THR A 13 -88.85 -74.54 -19.05
C THR A 13 -88.08 -73.95 -17.87
N VAL A 14 -87.86 -74.73 -16.81
CA VAL A 14 -87.10 -74.32 -15.61
C VAL A 14 -85.69 -74.93 -15.64
N PHE A 15 -84.67 -74.08 -15.49
CA PHE A 15 -83.28 -74.51 -15.31
C PHE A 15 -83.01 -74.72 -13.82
N ALA A 16 -82.80 -75.98 -13.42
CA ALA A 16 -82.42 -76.35 -12.06
C ALA A 16 -80.90 -76.39 -11.91
N THR A 17 -80.28 -75.25 -11.58
CA THR A 17 -78.93 -75.25 -11.00
C THR A 17 -79.01 -75.37 -9.49
N GLY A 18 -78.61 -76.54 -9.00
CA GLY A 18 -78.50 -76.86 -7.58
C GLY A 18 -77.38 -76.10 -6.88
N GLY A 19 -77.79 -75.42 -5.80
CA GLY A 19 -77.10 -75.11 -4.54
C GLY A 19 -75.56 -75.11 -4.44
N GLU A 20 -75.03 -73.97 -4.01
CA GLU A 20 -74.35 -73.89 -2.71
C GLU A 20 -74.71 -72.58 -2.01
N LEU A 21 -75.44 -72.72 -0.90
CA LEU A 21 -75.88 -71.66 0.00
C LEU A 21 -74.74 -71.36 0.98
N HIS A 22 -74.22 -70.12 0.97
CA HIS A 22 -73.56 -69.56 2.14
C HIS A 22 -74.49 -68.56 2.83
N THR A 23 -74.76 -68.88 4.08
CA THR A 23 -75.72 -68.29 5.00
C THR A 23 -75.35 -66.85 5.36
N LEU A 24 -76.35 -65.98 5.15
CA LEU A 24 -76.70 -64.69 5.75
C LEU A 24 -75.87 -64.20 6.95
N GLU A 25 -75.31 -62.99 6.80
CA GLU A 25 -75.51 -61.92 7.78
C GLU A 25 -75.96 -60.66 7.02
N GLY A 26 -77.26 -60.34 7.14
CA GLY A 26 -77.81 -59.12 6.59
C GLY A 26 -77.29 -57.92 7.35
N HIS A 27 -76.52 -57.05 6.68
CA HIS A 27 -76.36 -55.68 7.15
C HIS A 27 -77.65 -54.91 6.82
N PRO A 28 -78.39 -54.40 7.82
CA PRO A 28 -79.54 -53.56 7.55
C PRO A 28 -79.07 -52.29 6.84
N VAL A 29 -79.52 -52.10 5.60
CA VAL A 29 -79.41 -50.82 4.90
C VAL A 29 -80.57 -49.97 5.40
N GLU A 30 -80.29 -49.15 6.42
CA GLU A 30 -81.22 -48.13 6.89
C GLU A 30 -81.43 -47.09 5.78
N VAL A 31 -82.69 -46.79 5.49
CA VAL A 31 -83.12 -45.92 4.39
C VAL A 31 -82.74 -44.48 4.74
N ALA A 32 -81.63 -43.99 4.17
CA ALA A 32 -81.23 -42.59 4.26
C ALA A 32 -82.05 -41.72 3.29
N ASP A 33 -82.49 -40.57 3.81
CA ASP A 33 -83.21 -39.47 3.14
C ASP A 33 -82.53 -39.04 1.82
N PRO A 34 -83.25 -38.51 0.80
CA PRO A 34 -82.72 -38.29 -0.55
C PRO A 34 -81.88 -37.00 -0.59
N GLY A 35 -80.68 -37.06 -0.04
CA GLY A 35 -79.62 -36.09 -0.23
C GLY A 35 -78.39 -36.84 -0.71
N MET A 36 -77.69 -36.32 -1.74
CA MET A 36 -76.41 -36.90 -2.14
C MET A 36 -75.53 -37.10 -0.89
N PRO A 37 -74.97 -38.31 -0.65
CA PRO A 37 -74.28 -38.66 0.59
C PRO A 37 -73.03 -37.81 0.89
N GLN A 38 -72.65 -36.89 -0.01
CA GLN A 38 -71.59 -35.90 0.14
C GLN A 38 -72.04 -34.59 0.81
N LEU A 39 -73.35 -34.34 0.96
CA LEU A 39 -73.90 -33.12 1.55
C LEU A 39 -74.69 -33.37 2.85
N ASP A 40 -74.33 -34.43 3.58
CA ASP A 40 -74.92 -34.69 4.89
C ASP A 40 -74.31 -33.78 5.97
N PHE A 41 -75.05 -32.72 6.32
CA PHE A 41 -74.68 -31.70 7.29
C PHE A 41 -74.47 -32.23 8.73
N SER A 42 -74.90 -33.46 9.04
CA SER A 42 -74.74 -34.05 10.37
C SER A 42 -73.28 -34.33 10.74
N THR A 43 -72.40 -34.54 9.76
CA THR A 43 -70.97 -34.86 9.98
C THR A 43 -70.05 -33.63 10.02
N TYR A 44 -70.52 -32.49 9.53
CA TYR A 44 -69.75 -31.25 9.43
C TYR A 44 -69.28 -30.71 10.79
N PRO A 45 -70.07 -30.72 11.88
CA PRO A 45 -69.60 -30.23 13.18
C PRO A 45 -68.36 -30.95 13.70
N ASN A 46 -68.29 -32.28 13.52
CA ASN A 46 -67.13 -33.07 13.92
C ASN A 46 -65.90 -32.76 13.05
N GLN A 47 -66.08 -32.65 11.73
CA GLN A 47 -65.00 -32.26 10.82
C GLN A 47 -64.47 -30.85 11.13
N ILE A 48 -65.38 -29.90 11.37
CA ILE A 48 -65.04 -28.52 11.74
C ILE A 48 -64.31 -28.47 13.09
N PHE A 49 -64.72 -29.27 14.07
CA PHE A 49 -64.04 -29.37 15.36
C PHE A 49 -62.58 -29.83 15.21
N TRP A 50 -62.33 -30.90 14.47
CA TRP A 50 -60.97 -31.36 14.19
C TRP A 50 -60.17 -30.41 13.30
N LEU A 51 -60.82 -29.74 12.35
CA LEU A 51 -60.21 -28.69 11.54
C LEU A 51 -59.70 -27.55 12.42
N ILE A 52 -60.52 -27.07 13.36
CA ILE A 52 -60.13 -25.99 14.29
C ILE A 52 -58.97 -26.47 15.19
N ILE A 53 -59.06 -27.68 15.74
CA ILE A 53 -57.97 -28.22 16.59
C ILE A 53 -56.66 -28.31 15.81
N THR A 54 -56.67 -28.92 14.63
CA THR A 54 -55.46 -29.08 13.81
C THR A 54 -54.91 -27.75 13.32
N LEU A 55 -55.78 -26.80 12.95
CA LEU A 55 -55.39 -25.44 12.59
C LEU A 55 -54.72 -24.73 13.77
N LEU A 56 -55.26 -24.83 14.98
CA LEU A 56 -54.69 -24.22 16.17
C LEU A 56 -53.33 -24.85 16.53
N VAL A 57 -53.20 -26.18 16.41
CA VAL A 57 -51.94 -26.88 16.62
C VAL A 57 -50.88 -26.42 15.62
N ILE A 58 -51.21 -26.40 14.32
CA ILE A 58 -50.29 -25.93 13.27
C ILE A 58 -49.93 -24.45 13.49
N TYR A 59 -50.92 -23.60 13.79
CA TYR A 59 -50.70 -22.18 14.10
C TYR A 59 -49.73 -22.01 15.27
N PHE A 60 -49.91 -22.77 16.35
CA PHE A 60 -49.03 -22.72 17.51
C PHE A 60 -47.60 -23.16 17.16
N VAL A 61 -47.45 -24.25 16.38
CA VAL A 61 -46.15 -24.73 15.91
C VAL A 61 -45.45 -23.69 15.02
N LEU A 62 -46.17 -23.10 14.07
CA LEU A 62 -45.60 -22.07 13.18
C LEU A 62 -45.22 -20.81 13.96
N SER A 63 -46.11 -20.34 14.84
CA SER A 63 -45.88 -19.15 15.66
C SER A 63 -44.71 -19.34 16.61
N ARG A 64 -44.61 -20.50 17.27
CA ARG A 64 -43.65 -20.71 18.35
C ARG A 64 -42.32 -21.34 17.91
N ILE A 65 -42.29 -22.06 16.78
CA ILE A 65 -41.08 -22.74 16.29
C ILE A 65 -40.63 -22.21 14.94
N ALA A 66 -41.49 -22.14 13.92
CA ALA A 66 -41.05 -21.81 12.56
C ALA A 66 -40.63 -20.33 12.41
N LEU A 67 -41.48 -19.39 12.85
CA LEU A 67 -41.19 -17.96 12.78
C LEU A 67 -39.93 -17.55 13.56
N PRO A 68 -39.71 -17.97 14.82
CA PRO A 68 -38.50 -17.59 15.54
C PRO A 68 -37.22 -18.19 14.94
N ARG A 69 -37.28 -19.37 14.33
CA ARG A 69 -36.13 -19.99 13.66
C ARG A 69 -35.72 -19.24 12.38
N ILE A 70 -36.70 -18.79 11.59
CA ILE A 70 -36.42 -17.97 10.40
C ILE A 70 -35.92 -16.58 10.82
N GLY A 71 -36.54 -15.99 11.85
CA GLY A 71 -36.12 -14.73 12.43
C GLY A 71 -34.68 -14.75 12.95
N SER A 72 -34.25 -15.82 13.62
CA SER A 72 -32.88 -15.93 14.13
C SER A 72 -31.84 -16.00 13.01
N VAL A 73 -32.11 -16.74 11.94
CA VAL A 73 -31.19 -16.84 10.78
C VAL A 73 -31.08 -15.50 10.06
N LEU A 74 -32.19 -14.78 9.90
CA LEU A 74 -32.18 -13.47 9.26
C LEU A 74 -31.44 -12.44 10.12
N ALA A 75 -31.66 -12.45 11.43
CA ALA A 75 -30.95 -11.59 12.38
C ALA A 75 -29.44 -11.88 12.41
N GLU A 76 -29.04 -13.16 12.36
CA GLU A 76 -27.63 -13.56 12.30
C GLU A 76 -26.94 -13.07 11.02
N ARG A 77 -27.60 -13.20 9.87
CA ARG A 77 -27.08 -12.70 8.59
C ARG A 77 -26.99 -11.17 8.58
N ALA A 78 -28.05 -10.48 9.00
CA ALA A 78 -28.05 -9.03 9.10
C ALA A 78 -26.96 -8.53 10.06
N GLY A 79 -26.82 -9.17 11.22
CA GLY A 79 -25.79 -8.88 12.21
C GLY A 79 -24.37 -9.09 11.68
N THR A 80 -24.14 -10.18 10.94
CA THR A 80 -22.85 -10.45 10.29
C THR A 80 -22.52 -9.38 9.25
N ILE A 81 -23.47 -9.05 8.36
CA ILE A 81 -23.28 -8.00 7.35
C ILE A 81 -22.96 -6.66 8.00
N THR A 82 -23.71 -6.26 9.04
CA THR A 82 -23.46 -5.00 9.74
C THR A 82 -22.10 -5.01 10.43
N LYS A 83 -21.70 -6.13 11.04
CA LYS A 83 -20.39 -6.28 11.66
C LYS A 83 -19.27 -6.18 10.63
N ASP A 84 -19.41 -6.86 9.50
CA ASP A 84 -18.42 -6.86 8.42
C ASP A 84 -18.31 -5.47 7.78
N LEU A 85 -19.44 -4.77 7.60
CA LEU A 85 -19.46 -3.39 7.12
C LEU A 85 -18.75 -2.45 8.10
N ALA A 86 -19.08 -2.52 9.39
CA ALA A 86 -18.43 -1.70 10.42
C ALA A 86 -16.91 -1.96 10.49
N SER A 87 -16.50 -3.23 10.41
CA SER A 87 -15.10 -3.63 10.36
C SER A 87 -14.40 -3.07 9.11
N ALA A 88 -15.05 -3.16 7.94
CA ALA A 88 -14.50 -2.61 6.70
C ALA A 88 -14.37 -1.08 6.75
N GLU A 89 -15.34 -0.38 7.32
CA GLU A 89 -15.28 1.07 7.51
C GLU A 89 -14.17 1.47 8.49
N GLU A 90 -14.01 0.74 9.60
CA GLU A 90 -12.93 0.96 10.57
C GLU A 90 -11.56 0.74 9.91
N LEU A 91 -11.38 -0.35 9.18
CA LEU A 91 -10.14 -0.63 8.45
C LEU A 91 -9.84 0.43 7.39
N LYS A 92 -10.87 0.92 6.68
CA LYS A 92 -10.74 2.01 5.72
C LYS A 92 -10.35 3.32 6.40
N ALA A 93 -10.92 3.62 7.56
CA ALA A 93 -10.56 4.81 8.33
C ALA A 93 -9.10 4.73 8.81
N LYS A 94 -8.69 3.60 9.38
CA LYS A 94 -7.29 3.36 9.79
C LYS A 94 -6.31 3.44 8.62
N ALA A 95 -6.67 2.90 7.45
CA ALA A 95 -5.84 2.99 6.25
C ALA A 95 -5.65 4.44 5.80
N LYS A 96 -6.72 5.24 5.80
CA LYS A 96 -6.63 6.68 5.47
C LYS A 96 -5.82 7.47 6.48
N GLU A 97 -5.97 7.18 7.77
CA GLU A 97 -5.19 7.83 8.82
C GLU A 97 -3.70 7.47 8.69
N ALA A 98 -3.39 6.20 8.44
CA ALA A 98 -2.03 5.74 8.19
C ALA A 98 -1.43 6.40 6.95
N GLU A 99 -2.19 6.47 5.85
CA GLU A 99 -1.78 7.16 4.61
C GLU A 99 -1.49 8.65 4.86
N ALA A 100 -2.38 9.36 5.56
CA ALA A 100 -2.15 10.76 5.91
C ALA A 100 -0.92 10.95 6.82
N SER A 101 -0.71 10.05 7.78
CA SER A 101 0.49 10.09 8.64
C SER A 101 1.77 9.82 7.84
N TYR A 102 1.72 8.91 6.87
CA TYR A 102 2.84 8.56 6.01
C TYR A 102 3.18 9.70 5.06
N GLU A 103 2.18 10.30 4.42
CA GLU A 103 2.37 11.47 3.55
C GLU A 103 2.96 12.65 4.33
N LYS A 104 2.46 12.89 5.55
CA LYS A 104 3.02 13.91 6.44
C LYS A 104 4.48 13.61 6.79
N ALA A 105 4.80 12.39 7.22
CA ALA A 105 6.17 11.99 7.54
C ALA A 105 7.10 12.13 6.33
N LEU A 106 6.62 11.81 5.13
CA LEU A 106 7.37 11.97 3.89
C LEU A 106 7.61 13.45 3.55
N ALA A 107 6.61 14.31 3.74
CA ALA A 107 6.73 15.75 3.54
C ALA A 107 7.73 16.36 4.54
N ASP A 108 7.62 16.01 5.82
CA ASP A 108 8.52 16.46 6.88
C ASP A 108 9.96 16.00 6.62
N ALA A 109 10.15 14.74 6.22
CA ALA A 109 11.47 14.22 5.87
C ALA A 109 12.11 14.93 4.66
N ARG A 110 11.30 15.27 3.63
CA ARG A 110 11.79 16.04 2.47
C ARG A 110 12.14 17.48 2.84
N ALA A 111 11.33 18.12 3.68
CA ALA A 111 11.60 19.46 4.18
C ALA A 111 12.90 19.48 5.01
N GLU A 112 13.06 18.50 5.89
CA GLU A 112 14.26 18.35 6.72
C GLU A 112 15.51 18.07 5.89
N ALA A 113 15.43 17.17 4.91
CA ALA A 113 16.53 16.91 3.99
C ALA A 113 16.93 18.18 3.19
N GLY A 114 15.93 18.97 2.77
CA GLY A 114 16.17 20.26 2.12
C GLY A 114 16.87 21.25 3.04
N ARG A 115 16.42 21.35 4.30
CA ARG A 115 17.04 22.21 5.32
C ARG A 115 18.50 21.81 5.58
N ILE A 116 18.76 20.52 5.80
CA ILE A 116 20.12 20.00 6.02
C ILE A 116 21.01 20.29 4.82
N ALA A 117 20.50 20.11 3.59
CA ALA A 117 21.27 20.40 2.38
C ALA A 117 21.67 21.87 2.27
N GLU A 118 20.76 22.81 2.55
CA GLU A 118 21.06 24.23 2.54
C GLU A 118 21.99 24.66 3.67
N GLU A 119 21.79 24.13 4.89
CA GLU A 119 22.68 24.39 6.03
C GLU A 119 24.09 23.88 5.74
N THR A 120 24.23 22.65 5.25
CA THR A 120 25.53 22.05 4.88
C THR A 120 26.21 22.85 3.76
N ARG A 121 25.46 23.32 2.76
CA ARG A 121 26.02 24.18 1.70
C ARG A 121 26.53 25.51 2.26
N ALA A 122 25.78 26.14 3.15
CA ALA A 122 26.18 27.39 3.79
C ALA A 122 27.43 27.20 4.66
N GLU A 123 27.50 26.12 5.44
CA GLU A 123 28.68 25.78 6.25
C GLU A 123 29.91 25.51 5.38
N ILE A 124 29.78 24.68 4.33
CA ILE A 124 30.88 24.39 3.41
C ILE A 124 31.37 25.68 2.74
N GLN A 125 30.47 26.56 2.31
CA GLN A 125 30.86 27.81 1.68
C GLN A 125 31.62 28.72 2.66
N ALA A 126 31.14 28.85 3.89
CA ALA A 126 31.81 29.64 4.91
C ALA A 126 33.21 29.09 5.26
N GLU A 127 33.34 27.78 5.38
CA GLU A 127 34.63 27.12 5.63
C GLU A 127 35.57 27.28 4.43
N LEU A 128 35.06 27.15 3.21
CA LEU A 128 35.84 27.37 1.99
C LEU A 128 36.36 28.81 1.91
N ASP A 129 35.51 29.80 2.18
CA ASP A 129 35.89 31.21 2.18
C ASP A 129 36.96 31.50 3.24
N ALA A 130 36.84 30.89 4.43
CA ALA A 130 37.84 31.02 5.49
C ALA A 130 39.19 30.38 5.10
N GLN A 131 39.16 29.20 4.49
CA GLN A 131 40.38 28.52 4.02
C GLN A 131 41.03 29.27 2.86
N LEU A 132 40.25 29.81 1.92
CA LEU A 132 40.75 30.66 0.84
C LEU A 132 41.42 31.92 1.39
N ALA A 133 40.78 32.63 2.33
CA ALA A 133 41.36 33.81 2.95
C ALA A 133 42.69 33.50 3.67
N LYS A 134 42.77 32.35 4.35
CA LYS A 134 44.01 31.89 4.99
C LYS A 134 45.10 31.55 3.97
N ALA A 135 44.74 30.83 2.91
CA ALA A 135 45.67 30.46 1.84
C ALA A 135 46.20 31.71 1.12
N ASP A 136 45.35 32.68 0.82
CA ASP A 136 45.74 33.95 0.20
C ASP A 136 46.70 34.74 1.10
N ALA A 137 46.44 34.78 2.41
CA ALA A 137 47.34 35.42 3.36
C ALA A 137 48.72 34.73 3.42
N GLU A 138 48.76 33.40 3.41
CA GLU A 138 50.00 32.63 3.42
C GLU A 138 50.78 32.80 2.10
N ILE A 139 50.09 32.76 0.95
CA ILE A 139 50.68 33.03 -0.36
C ILE A 139 51.24 34.45 -0.41
N ALA A 140 50.52 35.45 0.09
CA ALA A 140 50.97 36.83 0.12
C ALA A 140 52.23 36.99 0.99
N ALA A 141 52.24 36.37 2.18
CA ALA A 141 53.39 36.38 3.08
C ALA A 141 54.62 35.74 2.43
N ARG A 142 54.47 34.54 1.86
CA ARG A 142 55.55 33.82 1.19
C ARG A 142 56.06 34.56 -0.04
N THR A 143 55.16 35.17 -0.82
CA THR A 143 55.54 36.00 -1.97
C THR A 143 56.33 37.23 -1.53
N ALA A 144 55.96 37.87 -0.42
CA ALA A 144 56.69 39.01 0.12
C ALA A 144 58.08 38.60 0.63
N GLU A 145 58.20 37.45 1.28
CA GLU A 145 59.48 36.88 1.70
C GLU A 145 60.39 36.58 0.50
N SER A 146 59.90 35.82 -0.49
CA SER A 146 60.67 35.52 -1.69
C SER A 146 61.07 36.76 -2.47
N ARG A 147 60.24 37.83 -2.49
CA ARG A 147 60.65 39.11 -3.11
C ARG A 147 61.84 39.74 -2.39
N LYS A 148 61.87 39.73 -1.06
CA LYS A 148 63.00 40.24 -0.28
C LYS A 148 64.27 39.45 -0.55
N GLU A 149 64.17 38.12 -0.56
CA GLU A 149 65.31 37.24 -0.90
C GLU A 149 65.82 37.52 -2.31
N LEU A 150 64.91 37.67 -3.29
CA LEU A 150 65.28 38.02 -4.66
C LEU A 150 65.95 39.40 -4.76
N GLU A 151 65.53 40.39 -3.98
CA GLU A 151 66.18 41.70 -3.93
C GLU A 151 67.61 41.59 -3.37
N VAL A 152 67.84 40.78 -2.33
CA VAL A 152 69.18 40.53 -1.77
C VAL A 152 70.06 39.83 -2.80
N ILE A 153 69.58 38.73 -3.40
CA ILE A 153 70.33 37.98 -4.43
C ILE A 153 70.65 38.88 -5.62
N ARG A 154 69.73 39.77 -6.01
CA ARG A 154 69.96 40.71 -7.11
C ARG A 154 71.04 41.73 -6.76
N ALA A 155 71.01 42.30 -5.55
CA ALA A 155 72.04 43.22 -5.08
C ALA A 155 73.42 42.55 -4.99
N GLU A 156 73.48 41.30 -4.51
CA GLU A 156 74.71 40.50 -4.48
C GLU A 156 75.23 40.20 -5.89
N ALA A 157 74.35 39.81 -6.82
CA ALA A 157 74.70 39.55 -8.21
C ALA A 157 75.20 40.82 -8.91
N ASP A 158 74.56 41.97 -8.69
CA ASP A 158 75.00 43.26 -9.24
C ASP A 158 76.37 43.66 -8.68
N ALA A 159 76.62 43.44 -7.38
CA ALA A 159 77.92 43.70 -6.75
C ALA A 159 79.02 42.79 -7.32
N ALA A 160 78.76 41.49 -7.42
CA ALA A 160 79.68 40.51 -7.99
C ALA A 160 79.97 40.80 -9.47
N ALA A 161 78.95 41.16 -10.25
CA ALA A 161 79.12 41.55 -11.66
C ALA A 161 80.00 42.80 -11.80
N ALA A 162 79.82 43.81 -10.93
CA ALA A 162 80.64 45.01 -10.92
C ALA A 162 82.10 44.72 -10.53
N GLU A 163 82.33 43.79 -9.59
CA GLU A 163 83.67 43.36 -9.20
C GLU A 163 84.40 42.62 -10.34
N VAL A 164 83.74 41.64 -10.96
CA VAL A 164 84.29 40.92 -12.13
C VAL A 164 84.56 41.88 -13.29
N ALA A 165 83.67 42.85 -13.54
CA ALA A 165 83.87 43.86 -14.57
C ALA A 165 85.10 44.74 -14.30
N ARG A 166 85.30 45.19 -13.05
CA ARG A 166 86.49 45.95 -12.64
C ARG A 166 87.77 45.13 -12.76
N GLU A 167 87.77 43.89 -12.28
CA GLU A 167 88.93 42.98 -12.39
C GLU A 167 89.30 42.72 -13.85
N THR A 168 88.32 42.37 -14.68
CA THR A 168 88.53 42.11 -16.12
C THR A 168 89.03 43.36 -16.85
N ALA A 169 88.45 44.53 -16.56
CA ALA A 169 88.88 45.79 -17.18
C ALA A 169 90.32 46.16 -16.80
N ARG A 170 90.71 45.97 -15.53
CA ARG A 170 92.08 46.20 -15.06
C ARG A 170 93.08 45.27 -15.76
N GLU A 171 92.76 43.99 -15.88
CA GLU A 171 93.62 43.00 -16.53
C GLU A 171 93.80 43.30 -18.02
N ILE A 172 92.72 43.67 -18.72
CA ILE A 172 92.78 44.08 -20.12
C ILE A 172 93.71 45.30 -20.28
N VAL A 173 93.53 46.35 -19.46
CA VAL A 173 94.33 47.57 -19.56
C VAL A 173 95.82 47.32 -19.22
N ALA A 174 96.09 46.45 -18.25
CA ALA A 174 97.45 46.02 -17.93
C ALA A 174 98.12 45.28 -19.11
N THR A 175 97.37 44.42 -19.81
CA THR A 175 97.86 43.68 -20.99
C THR A 175 98.24 44.61 -22.15
N PHE A 176 97.54 45.75 -22.31
CA PHE A 176 97.81 46.75 -23.35
C PHE A 176 98.94 47.75 -23.01
N GLY A 177 99.62 47.58 -21.87
CA GLY A 177 100.85 48.34 -21.54
C GLY A 177 100.64 49.80 -21.13
N ALA A 178 99.40 50.24 -20.92
CA ALA A 178 99.10 51.54 -20.34
C ALA A 178 99.10 51.40 -18.81
N GLY A 179 99.98 52.12 -18.11
CA GLY A 179 99.93 52.27 -16.65
C GLY A 179 98.69 53.07 -16.26
N ALA A 180 97.52 52.42 -16.24
CA ALA A 180 96.28 53.05 -15.84
C ALA A 180 96.16 53.03 -14.32
N ASP A 181 95.84 54.20 -13.78
CA ASP A 181 95.48 54.37 -12.38
C ASP A 181 94.22 53.53 -12.07
N PRO A 182 94.29 52.56 -11.13
CA PRO A 182 93.17 51.70 -10.77
C PRO A 182 91.90 52.48 -10.42
N GLY A 183 92.04 53.65 -9.78
CA GLY A 183 90.90 54.49 -9.42
C GLY A 183 90.16 55.07 -10.62
N LYS A 184 90.85 55.33 -11.75
CA LYS A 184 90.22 55.84 -12.97
C LYS A 184 89.50 54.76 -13.76
N VAL A 185 90.03 53.53 -13.74
CA VAL A 185 89.38 52.37 -14.38
C VAL A 185 88.10 52.02 -13.63
N ASP A 186 88.15 51.97 -12.30
CA ASP A 186 86.98 51.68 -11.47
C ASP A 186 85.89 52.76 -11.63
N ALA A 187 86.27 54.04 -11.67
CA ALA A 187 85.32 55.14 -11.92
C ALA A 187 84.66 55.08 -13.32
N ALA A 188 85.42 54.66 -14.35
CA ALA A 188 84.89 54.52 -15.70
C ALA A 188 83.92 53.32 -15.84
N VAL A 189 84.21 52.20 -15.17
CA VAL A 189 83.33 51.03 -15.13
C VAL A 189 82.04 51.36 -14.36
N ASP A 190 82.15 52.00 -13.20
CA ASP A 190 80.98 52.42 -12.41
C ASP A 190 80.07 53.40 -13.16
N ALA A 191 80.63 54.32 -13.94
CA ALA A 191 79.86 55.23 -14.79
C ALA A 191 79.13 54.51 -15.94
N ARG A 192 79.57 53.31 -16.31
CA ARG A 192 78.97 52.50 -17.38
C ARG A 192 78.02 51.41 -16.89
N THR A 193 78.11 51.00 -15.62
CA THR A 193 77.18 50.05 -15.00
C THR A 193 75.97 50.73 -14.35
N LYS A 194 76.07 52.03 -14.01
CA LYS A 194 74.99 52.83 -13.39
C LYS A 194 74.16 53.67 -14.37
N GLY A 195 74.47 53.67 -15.67
CA GLY A 195 73.78 54.45 -16.71
C GLY A 195 73.14 53.55 -17.76
#